data_AF-A0AAV1JIX6-F1
#
_entry.id   AF-A0AAV1JIX6-F1
#
_cell.length_a   1.000
_cell.length_b   1.000
_cell.length_c   1.000
_cell.angle_alpha   90.00
_cell.angle_beta   90.00
_cell.angle_gamma   90.00
#
_symmetry.space_group_name_H-M   'P 1'
#
loop_
_entity.id
_entity.type
_entity.pdbx_description
1 polymer ?
#
loop_
_entity_poly.entity_id
_entity_poly.type
_entity_poly.pdbx_seq_one_letter_code
_entity_poly.pdbx_strand_id
1 'polypeptide(L)' 'MIILTPHSAVYDSGAQLMYTDRNTEALYLAGLVSSGRVCATAKAPGVHTRVARMLDWIEATAPAEYCKI' A
#
# COMPACT_ATOMS: atom_id res chain seq x y z
N MET A 1 1.81 -8.60 2.16
CA MET A 1 3.16 -8.28 1.67
C MET A 1 3.09 -8.03 0.17
N ILE A 2 3.43 -6.82 -0.26
CA ILE A 2 3.70 -6.42 -1.64
C ILE A 2 5.18 -6.09 -1.70
N ILE A 3 5.86 -6.55 -2.75
CA ILE A 3 7.29 -6.33 -2.97
C ILE A 3 7.44 -5.38 -4.16
N LEU A 4 8.04 -4.22 -3.96
CA LEU A 4 8.27 -3.23 -5.02
C LEU A 4 9.77 -2.98 -5.28
N THR A 5 10.07 -2.66 -6.54
CA THR A 5 11.42 -2.53 -7.12
C THR A 5 12.03 -1.14 -6.80
N PRO A 6 13.30 -0.86 -7.18
CA PRO A 6 14.23 0.00 -6.44
C PRO A 6 13.94 1.52 -6.43
N HIS A 7 12.81 1.98 -6.96
CA HIS A 7 12.46 3.41 -7.02
C HIS A 7 11.44 3.83 -5.95
N SER A 8 11.01 2.91 -5.09
CA SER A 8 10.03 3.16 -4.03
C SER A 8 10.73 3.36 -2.68
N ALA A 9 11.37 4.51 -2.51
CA ALA A 9 11.91 4.94 -1.21
C ALA A 9 10.83 5.78 -0.50
N VAL A 10 10.16 5.20 0.49
CA VAL A 10 9.22 5.94 1.35
C VAL A 10 9.77 5.91 2.77
N TYR A 11 9.99 7.11 3.33
CA TYR A 11 10.76 7.30 4.56
C TYR A 11 9.94 7.08 5.84
N ASP A 12 8.62 7.22 5.76
CA ASP A 12 7.74 7.14 6.93
C ASP A 12 7.05 5.77 7.00
N SER A 13 7.23 5.08 8.13
CA SER A 13 6.46 3.87 8.44
C SER A 13 4.98 4.20 8.50
N GLY A 14 4.14 3.39 7.86
CA GLY A 14 2.70 3.65 7.73
C GLY A 14 2.32 4.60 6.59
N ALA A 15 3.28 5.15 5.84
CA ALA A 15 2.96 5.94 4.65
C ALA A 15 2.24 5.09 3.58
N GLN A 16 1.46 5.79 2.77
CA GLN A 16 0.54 5.20 1.81
C GLN A 16 1.24 4.91 0.48
N LEU A 17 1.05 3.71 -0.02
CA LEU A 17 1.37 3.35 -1.41
C LEU A 17 0.08 3.42 -2.23
N MET A 18 -0.01 4.43 -3.09
CA MET A 18 -1.16 4.66 -3.95
C MET A 18 -0.91 4.13 -5.37
N TYR A 19 -1.95 3.57 -5.97
CA TYR A 19 -2.00 3.17 -7.37
C TYR A 19 -3.08 3.97 -8.09
N THR A 20 -2.73 4.63 -9.18
CA THR A 20 -3.68 5.33 -10.04
C THR A 20 -4.07 4.43 -11.21
N ASP A 21 -5.35 4.08 -11.30
CA ASP A 21 -5.89 3.43 -12.50
C ASP A 21 -5.93 4.44 -13.63
N ARG A 22 -5.26 4.14 -14.75
CA ARG A 22 -5.16 5.05 -15.90
C ARG A 22 -6.47 5.17 -16.69
N ASN A 23 -7.40 4.25 -16.52
CA ASN A 23 -8.67 4.26 -17.24
C ASN A 23 -9.75 5.08 -16.51
N THR A 24 -9.76 4.99 -15.18
CA THR A 24 -10.76 5.65 -14.33
C THR A 24 -10.23 6.88 -13.62
N GLU A 25 -8.90 7.10 -13.67
CA GLU A 25 -8.16 8.09 -12.87
C GLU A 25 -8.34 7.90 -11.34
N ALA A 26 -8.95 6.79 -10.92
CA ALA A 26 -9.19 6.49 -9.52
C ALA A 26 -7.88 6.13 -8.81
N LEU A 27 -7.79 6.59 -7.55
CA LEU A 27 -6.68 6.35 -6.65
C LEU A 27 -7.03 5.21 -5.68
N TYR A 28 -6.23 4.16 -5.70
CA TYR A 28 -6.38 2.99 -4.85
C TYR A 28 -5.23 2.88 -3.86
N LEU A 29 -5.55 2.64 -2.59
CA LEU A 29 -4.55 2.32 -1.57
C LEU A 29 -4.08 0.87 -1.74
N ALA A 30 -2.94 0.70 -2.41
CA ALA A 30 -2.37 -0.63 -2.67
C ALA A 30 -1.65 -1.21 -1.45
N GLY A 31 -1.00 -0.36 -0.65
CA GLY A 31 -0.23 -0.82 0.50
C GLY A 31 0.12 0.25 1.52
N LEU A 32 0.64 -0.21 2.66
CA LEU A 32 1.23 0.64 3.71
C LEU A 32 2.70 0.27 3.86
N VAL A 33 3.57 1.26 4.05
CA VAL A 33 5.00 1.01 4.29
C VAL A 33 5.17 0.30 5.63
N SER A 34 5.68 -0.94 5.61
CA SER A 34 5.92 -1.73 6.83
C SER A 34 7.29 -1.42 7.42
N SER A 35 8.32 -1.52 6.59
CA SER A 35 9.70 -1.10 6.86
C SER A 35 10.50 -1.27 5.57
N GLY A 36 11.52 -0.44 5.38
CA GLY A 36 12.40 -0.54 4.23
C GLY A 36 13.68 0.23 4.50
N ARG A 37 14.81 -0.29 4.02
CA ARG A 37 16.03 0.50 3.88
C ARG A 37 15.69 1.78 3.13
N VAL A 38 16.41 2.86 3.45
CA VAL A 38 16.25 4.22 2.89
C VAL A 38 16.07 4.22 1.36
N CYS A 39 16.65 3.24 0.66
CA CYS A 39 16.32 2.91 -0.73
C CYS A 39 16.15 1.40 -0.93
N ALA A 40 15.03 1.00 -1.54
CA ALA A 40 14.89 -0.33 -2.13
C ALA A 40 15.96 -0.53 -3.20
N THR A 41 16.57 -1.71 -3.25
CA THR A 41 17.52 -2.10 -4.31
C THR A 41 16.97 -3.34 -5.01
N ALA A 42 17.48 -3.66 -6.20
CA ALA A 42 17.10 -4.90 -6.90
C ALA A 42 17.32 -6.17 -6.04
N LYS A 43 18.29 -6.14 -5.11
CA LYS A 43 18.62 -7.24 -4.19
C LYS A 43 17.95 -7.12 -2.81
N ALA A 44 17.35 -5.98 -2.50
CA ALA A 44 16.65 -5.71 -1.25
C ALA A 44 15.45 -4.79 -1.54
N PRO A 45 14.36 -5.35 -2.09
CA PRO A 45 13.20 -4.57 -2.51
C PRO A 45 12.44 -3.97 -1.32
N GLY A 46 11.61 -2.97 -1.60
CA GLY A 46 10.72 -2.36 -0.61
C GLY A 46 9.62 -3.34 -0.21
N VAL A 47 9.31 -3.40 1.09
CA VAL A 47 8.29 -4.29 1.65
C VAL A 47 7.12 -3.48 2.20
N HIS A 48 5.94 -3.72 1.62
CA HIS A 48 4.70 -3.04 2.01
C HIS A 48 3.65 -4.04 2.48
N THR A 49 2.82 -3.64 3.44
CA THR A 49 1.60 -4.35 3.82
C THR A 49 0.63 -4.33 2.64
N ARG A 50 0.00 -5.47 2.34
CA ARG A 50 -0.98 -5.58 1.24
C ARG A 50 -2.36 -5.24 1.78
N VAL A 51 -2.85 -4.02 1.54
CA VAL A 51 -4.13 -3.54 2.11
C VAL A 51 -5.31 -4.37 1.61
N ALA A 52 -5.29 -4.79 0.35
CA ALA A 52 -6.32 -5.66 -0.22
C ALA A 52 -6.54 -6.98 0.55
N ARG A 53 -5.57 -7.46 1.33
CA ARG A 53 -5.73 -8.67 2.18
C ARG A 53 -6.36 -8.39 3.54
N MET A 54 -6.56 -7.13 3.89
CA MET A 54 -7.11 -6.70 5.17
C MET A 54 -8.48 -6.05 5.02
N LEU A 55 -9.05 -6.01 3.80
CA LEU A 55 -10.35 -5.37 3.56
C LEU A 55 -11.45 -5.96 4.45
N ASP A 56 -11.56 -7.29 4.55
CA ASP A 56 -12.55 -7.94 5.42
C ASP A 56 -12.42 -7.51 6.89
N TRP A 57 -11.20 -7.41 7.40
CA TRP A 57 -10.94 -6.97 8.77
C TRP A 57 -11.22 -5.47 8.95
N ILE A 58 -10.83 -4.63 7.99
CA ILE A 58 -11.08 -3.19 8.00
C ILE A 58 -12.60 -2.96 8.02
N GLU A 59 -13.34 -3.59 7.10
CA GLU A 59 -14.81 -3.48 7.03
C GLU A 59 -15.51 -3.92 8.31
N ALA A 60 -14.99 -4.95 8.99
CA ALA A 60 -15.56 -5.46 10.23
C ALA A 60 -15.25 -4.60 11.46
N THR A 61 -14.19 -3.80 11.44
CA THR A 61 -13.65 -3.16 12.66
C THR A 61 -13.57 -1.64 12.63
N ALA A 62 -13.44 -1.02 11.46
CA ALA A 62 -13.32 0.43 11.39
C ALA A 62 -14.72 1.09 11.37
N PRO A 63 -14.93 2.15 12.17
CA PRO A 63 -16.20 2.85 12.27
C PRO A 63 -16.37 3.83 11.10
N ALA A 64 -16.47 3.31 9.88
CA ALA A 64 -16.67 4.10 8.68
C ALA A 64 -17.85 3.55 7.86
N GLU A 65 -18.64 4.45 7.27
CA GLU A 65 -19.57 4.08 6.20
C GLU A 65 -18.75 3.87 4.92
N TYR A 66 -18.57 2.61 4.53
CA TYR A 66 -17.90 2.26 3.29
C TYR A 66 -18.88 2.39 2.12
N CYS A 67 -18.42 3.01 1.03
CA CYS A 67 -19.13 2.93 -0.24
C CYS A 67 -18.98 1.50 -0.78
N LYS A 68 -20.07 0.73 -0.78
CA LYS A 68 -20.11 -0.58 -1.43
C LYS A 68 -20.29 -0.37 -2.93
N ILE A 69 -19.29 -0.75 -3.70
CA ILE A 69 -19.32 -0.82 -5.17
C ILE A 69 -20.05 -2.08 -5.63
#